data_AF-A0A532U1C3-F1
#
_entry.id   AF-A0A532U1C3-F1
#
_cell.length_a   1.000
_cell.length_b   1.000
_cell.length_c   1.000
_cell.angle_alpha   90.00
_cell.angle_beta   90.00
_cell.angle_gamma   90.00
#
_symmetry.space_group_name_H-M   'P 1'
#
loop_
_entity.id
_entity.type
_entity.pdbx_description
1 polymer ?
#
loop_
_entity_poly.entity_id
_entity_poly.type
_entity_poly.pdbx_seq_one_letter_code
_entity_poly.pdbx_strand_id
1 'polypeptide(L)'
;MSAIKRLAFVTGLILGLAGFVLIAGNILLYLLTGKLPSVEVRDDGRPVVGLVSPQEVVTIIKEQVDKERAKYPGAHSEGGEPF
;
A
#
# COMPACT_ATOMS: atom_id res chain seq x y z
N MET A 1 -8.25 -3.55 -36.33
CA MET A 1 -8.32 -2.94 -34.97
C MET A 1 -8.00 -1.45 -35.13
N SER A 2 -8.84 -0.53 -34.63
CA SER A 2 -8.57 0.93 -34.73
C SER A 2 -7.25 1.28 -34.03
N ALA A 3 -6.48 2.23 -34.58
CA ALA A 3 -5.21 2.69 -34.01
C ALA A 3 -5.35 3.13 -32.54
N ILE A 4 -6.50 3.67 -32.15
CA ILE A 4 -6.83 4.08 -30.77
C ILE A 4 -6.92 2.86 -29.85
N LYS A 5 -7.54 1.76 -30.31
CA LYS A 5 -7.64 0.52 -29.53
C LYS A 5 -6.27 -0.13 -29.32
N ARG A 6 -5.41 -0.06 -30.34
CA ARG A 6 -4.04 -0.56 -30.25
C ARG A 6 -3.20 0.28 -29.28
N LEU A 7 -3.35 1.61 -29.31
CA LEU A 7 -2.67 2.50 -28.38
C LEU A 7 -3.10 2.20 -26.94
N ALA A 8 -4.41 2.17 -26.66
CA ALA A 8 -4.95 1.87 -25.33
C ALA A 8 -4.49 0.49 -24.80
N PHE A 9 -4.43 -0.52 -25.68
CA PHE A 9 -3.89 -1.83 -25.31
C PHE A 9 -2.41 -1.76 -24.92
N VAL A 10 -1.59 -1.06 -25.69
CA VAL A 10 -0.16 -0.93 -25.42
C VAL A 10 0.10 -0.13 -24.14
N THR A 11 -0.61 0.97 -23.91
CA THR A 11 -0.49 1.73 -22.65
C THR A 11 -0.94 0.89 -21.46
N GLY A 12 -2.07 0.18 -21.56
CA GLY A 12 -2.53 -0.72 -20.51
C GLY A 12 -1.52 -1.84 -20.20
N LEU A 13 -0.91 -2.41 -21.25
CA LEU A 13 0.12 -3.44 -21.10
C LEU A 13 1.37 -2.89 -20.40
N ILE A 14 1.84 -1.70 -20.79
CA ILE A 14 3.00 -1.05 -20.15
C ILE A 14 2.72 -0.73 -18.69
N LEU A 15 1.54 -0.15 -18.38
CA LEU A 15 1.12 0.14 -17.02
C LEU A 15 1.02 -1.14 -16.17
N GLY A 16 0.45 -2.20 -16.73
CA GLY A 16 0.36 -3.50 -16.07
C GLY A 16 1.73 -4.10 -15.76
N LEU A 17 2.65 -4.08 -16.74
CA LEU A 17 4.02 -4.55 -16.54
C LEU A 17 4.78 -3.71 -15.51
N ALA A 18 4.66 -2.38 -15.57
CA ALA A 18 5.29 -1.49 -14.60
C ALA A 18 4.77 -1.74 -13.18
N GLY A 19 3.45 -1.85 -13.02
CA GLY A 19 2.82 -2.19 -11.75
C GLY A 19 3.29 -3.55 -11.22
N PHE A 20 3.36 -4.56 -12.09
CA PHE A 20 3.86 -5.88 -11.72
C PHE A 20 5.30 -5.84 -11.23
N VAL A 21 6.21 -5.17 -11.95
CA VAL A 21 7.62 -5.06 -11.54
C VAL A 21 7.75 -4.34 -10.20
N LEU A 22 6.98 -3.28 -9.98
CA LEU A 22 6.97 -2.58 -8.69
C LEU A 22 6.52 -3.52 -7.56
N ILE A 23 5.39 -4.21 -7.71
CA ILE A 23 4.88 -5.11 -6.67
C ILE A 23 5.86 -6.27 -6.42
N ALA A 24 6.30 -6.94 -7.47
CA ALA A 24 7.24 -8.06 -7.37
C ALA A 24 8.58 -7.63 -6.74
N GLY A 25 9.07 -6.44 -7.08
CA GLY A 25 10.28 -5.86 -6.49
C GLY A 25 10.13 -5.60 -4.99
N ASN A 26 8.98 -5.05 -4.55
CA ASN A 26 8.69 -4.83 -3.13
C ASN A 26 8.57 -6.15 -2.35
N ILE A 27 7.93 -7.17 -2.94
CA ILE A 27 7.83 -8.51 -2.35
C ILE A 27 9.22 -9.14 -2.21
N LEU A 28 10.05 -9.07 -3.26
CA LEU A 28 11.40 -9.61 -3.23
C LEU A 28 12.26 -8.88 -2.18
N LEU A 29 12.16 -7.55 -2.11
CA LEU A 29 12.86 -6.74 -1.11
C LEU A 29 12.45 -7.12 0.30
N TYR A 30 11.16 -7.36 0.53
CA TYR A 30 10.64 -7.86 1.80
C TYR A 30 11.20 -9.24 2.16
N LEU A 31 11.22 -10.18 1.21
CA LEU A 31 11.78 -11.52 1.43
C LEU A 31 13.28 -11.49 1.75
N LEU A 32 14.03 -10.54 1.18
CA LEU A 32 15.47 -10.40 1.41
C LEU A 32 15.81 -9.67 2.71
N THR A 33 15.05 -8.63 3.07
CA THR A 33 15.40 -7.73 4.19
C THR A 33 14.54 -7.96 5.43
N GLY A 34 13.43 -8.69 5.30
CA GLY A 34 12.39 -8.78 6.32
C GLY A 34 11.68 -7.45 6.60
N LYS A 35 11.91 -6.41 5.78
CA LYS A 35 11.39 -5.05 5.97
C LYS A 35 10.59 -4.61 4.75
N LEU A 36 9.51 -3.89 5.03
CA LEU A 36 8.64 -3.31 4.02
C LEU A 36 9.18 -1.93 3.60
N PRO A 37 9.21 -1.62 2.30
CA PRO A 37 9.52 -0.28 1.83
C PRO A 37 8.37 0.68 2.20
N SER A 38 8.73 1.81 2.81
CA SER A 38 7.82 2.91 3.14
C SER A 38 8.27 4.17 2.41
N VAL A 39 7.30 4.97 1.98
CA VAL A 39 7.56 6.29 1.40
C VAL A 39 6.94 7.31 2.32
N GLU A 40 7.79 8.08 2.98
CA GLU A 40 7.38 9.20 3.82
C GLU A 40 7.66 10.51 3.08
N VAL A 41 6.70 11.42 3.09
CA VAL A 41 6.91 12.77 2.58
C VAL A 41 7.40 13.60 3.76
N ARG A 42 8.64 14.09 3.67
CA ARG A 42 9.19 15.01 4.68
C ARG A 42 8.43 16.34 4.67
N ASP A 43 8.56 17.11 5.74
CA ASP A 43 7.96 18.44 5.88
C ASP A 43 8.40 19.43 4.77
N ASP A 44 9.52 19.15 4.10
CA ASP A 44 10.01 19.89 2.94
C ASP A 44 9.39 19.43 1.60
N GLY A 45 8.42 18.52 1.63
CA GLY A 45 7.71 17.97 0.47
C GLY A 45 8.49 16.90 -0.29
N ARG A 46 9.71 16.53 0.14
CA ARG A 46 10.51 15.52 -0.57
C ARG A 46 10.10 14.11 -0.15
N PRO A 47 9.89 13.20 -1.11
CA PRO A 47 9.68 11.80 -0.79
C PRO A 47 10.98 11.17 -0.31
N VAL A 48 10.94 10.49 0.82
CA VAL A 48 12.03 9.71 1.38
C VAL A 48 11.59 8.26 1.43
N VAL A 49 12.38 7.40 0.80
CA VAL A 49 12.15 5.97 0.78
C VAL A 49 12.92 5.36 1.96
N GLY A 50 12.18 4.72 2.86
CA GLY A 50 12.71 4.01 4.03
C GLY A 50 12.33 2.53 4.02
N LEU A 51 12.91 1.78 4.95
CA LEU A 51 12.54 0.38 5.22
C LEU A 51 12.02 0.29 6.64
N VAL A 52 10.77 -0.15 6.79
CA VAL A 52 10.09 -0.36 8.08
C VAL A 52 9.89 -1.84 8.34
N SER A 53 10.04 -2.25 9.59
CA SER A 53 9.78 -3.62 10.01
C SER A 53 8.27 -3.92 10.06
N PRO A 54 7.86 -5.20 9.92
CA PRO A 54 6.47 -5.60 10.11
C PRO A 54 5.88 -5.18 11.45
N GLN A 55 6.70 -5.22 12.52
CA GLN A 55 6.27 -4.83 13.86
C GLN A 55 5.94 -3.34 13.93
N GLU A 56 6.77 -2.49 13.31
CA GLU A 56 6.50 -1.04 13.20
C GLU A 56 5.21 -0.78 12.41
N VAL A 57 4.98 -1.49 11.31
CA VAL A 57 3.74 -1.37 10.53
C VAL A 57 2.51 -1.76 11.37
N VAL A 58 2.58 -2.84 12.14
CA VAL A 58 1.48 -3.24 13.05
C VAL A 58 1.22 -2.16 14.10
N THR A 59 2.26 -1.56 14.67
CA THR A 59 2.11 -0.46 15.64
C THR A 59 1.44 0.76 15.00
N ILE A 60 1.88 1.17 13.81
CA ILE A 60 1.28 2.29 13.06
C ILE A 60 -0.20 2.01 12.77
N ILE A 61 -0.53 0.80 12.32
CA ILE A 61 -1.93 0.42 12.03
C ILE A 61 -2.76 0.46 13.32
N LYS A 62 -2.25 -0.08 14.43
CA LYS A 62 -2.95 -0.02 15.73
C LYS A 62 -3.21 1.41 16.16
N GLU A 63 -2.22 2.29 16.07
CA GLU A 63 -2.38 3.71 16.40
C GLU A 63 -3.43 4.40 15.51
N GLN A 64 -3.45 4.09 14.21
CA GLN A 64 -4.48 4.61 13.30
C GLN A 64 -5.88 4.08 13.65
N VAL A 65 -6.01 2.79 13.96
CA VAL A 65 -7.27 2.17 14.38
C VAL A 65 -7.76 2.76 15.70
N ASP A 66 -6.87 2.95 16.67
CA ASP A 66 -7.20 3.53 17.98
C ASP A 66 -7.60 5.00 17.83
N LYS A 67 -6.95 5.75 16.95
CA LYS A 67 -7.30 7.13 16.62
C LYS A 67 -8.68 7.24 15.95
N GLU A 68 -9.00 6.34 15.02
CA GLU A 68 -10.33 6.28 14.40
C GLU A 68 -11.41 5.84 15.40
N ARG A 69 -11.12 4.85 16.26
CA ARG A 69 -12.02 4.45 17.36
C ARG A 69 -12.30 5.58 18.35
N ALA A 70 -11.29 6.38 18.69
CA ALA A 70 -11.44 7.54 19.56
C ALA A 70 -12.26 8.66 18.90
N LYS A 71 -12.20 8.77 17.57
CA LYS A 71 -12.95 9.77 16.78
C LYS A 71 -14.43 9.38 16.60
N TYR A 72 -14.74 8.08 16.61
CA TYR A 72 -16.11 7.55 16.52
C TYR A 72 -16.39 6.50 17.62
N PRO A 73 -16.63 6.93 18.87
CA PRO A 73 -16.81 6.02 20.02
C PRO A 73 -18.07 5.14 19.99
N GLY A 74 -18.80 5.07 18.87
CA GLY A 74 -20.02 4.27 18.69
C GLY A 74 -20.10 3.46 17.39
N ALA A 75 -19.08 3.49 16.53
CA ALA A 75 -19.05 2.69 15.31
C ALA A 75 -18.56 1.26 15.59
N HIS A 76 -19.26 0.54 16.47
CA HIS A 76 -19.22 -0.91 16.42
C HIS A 76 -19.99 -1.32 15.15
N SER A 77 -19.26 -1.57 14.07
CA SER A 77 -19.83 -2.24 12.92
C SER A 77 -20.26 -3.63 13.39
N GLU A 78 -21.57 -3.79 13.56
CA GLU A 78 -22.25 -5.06 13.36
C GLU A 78 -21.67 -5.68 12.08
N GLY A 79 -21.00 -6.81 12.22
CA GLY A 79 -20.15 -7.37 11.17
C GLY A 79 -19.62 -8.72 11.58
N GLY A 80 -20.53 -9.62 11.94
CA GLY A 80 -20.23 -11.02 12.20
C GLY A 80 -21.16 -11.62 13.23
N GLU A 81 -22.30 -12.17 12.79
CA GLU A 81 -22.93 -13.24 13.55
C GLU A 81 -22.04 -14.49 13.44
N PRO A 82 -21.71 -15.17 14.55
CA PRO A 82 -21.02 -16.44 14.52
C PRO A 82 -22.02 -17.57 14.17
N PHE A 83 -21.83 -18.19 13.01
CA PHE A 83 -22.30 -19.55 12.73
C PHE A 83 -21.09 -20.48 12.59
#